data_AF-A0A0G1FAV4-F1
#
_entry.id   AF-A0A0G1FAV4-F1
#
_cell.length_a   1.000
_cell.length_b   1.000
_cell.length_c   1.000
_cell.angle_alpha   90.00
_cell.angle_beta   90.00
_cell.angle_gamma   90.00
#
_symmetry.space_group_name_H-M   'P 1'
#
loop_
_entity.id
_entity.type
_entity.pdbx_description
1 polymer ?
#
loop_
_entity_poly.entity_id
_entity_poly.type
_entity_poly.pdbx_seq_one_letter_code
_entity_poly.pdbx_strand_id
1 'polypeptide(L)'
;TGGVRKLTSLRTDEEGNPTEAKFPNSSLSSVSRSHIITTKFEHHAVLNSCKQLEKEGFEVTYLDVGKDGVVNPKDVAKALRPETILVSIMYANNEIGTVQPIREIAKVIRIFKKNGGGKSLSLRTDEEGNPTERKFSSSVFPYFHTDACQAPGYLDINVERLGVDLMTINGSKIYGPKGIGLLYAKNGIKLEPLLYGGEQERKLRPGTENVPAIVGLAEALKIADQDREKESMRLVKLRDYFIGRLLGEIPKTVLNGHSAERLPNNINVSILDAEGESIVLYLDEAGVACSTGSACTSESLEPSHVILAIGKPHAYAHGAMRFSLGRSTTKKDIDYVMKVLPDIIKKLRMFSPVNIKINC
;
A
#
# COMPACT_ATOMS: atom_id res chain seq x y z
N THR A 1 18.93 32.33 -27.70
CA THR A 1 18.41 31.49 -28.80
C THR A 1 19.43 30.41 -29.10
N GLY A 2 19.18 29.18 -28.67
CA GLY A 2 20.14 28.08 -28.79
C GLY A 2 19.44 26.74 -28.58
N GLY A 3 18.63 26.34 -29.56
CA GLY A 3 17.95 25.05 -29.58
C GLY A 3 18.92 23.94 -29.96
N VAL A 4 19.10 22.99 -29.04
CA VAL A 4 19.84 21.75 -29.25
C VAL A 4 19.10 20.89 -30.29
N ARG A 5 19.76 20.61 -31.42
CA ARG A 5 19.26 19.71 -32.47
C ARG A 5 19.21 18.27 -31.95
N LYS A 6 18.03 17.66 -31.96
CA LYS A 6 17.84 16.20 -31.86
C LYS A 6 18.54 15.52 -33.04
N LEU A 7 19.50 14.64 -32.78
CA LEU A 7 20.00 13.67 -33.76
C LEU A 7 19.01 12.51 -33.82
N THR A 8 18.14 12.51 -34.82
CA THR A 8 17.40 11.32 -35.26
C THR A 8 17.97 10.91 -36.61
N SER A 9 18.77 9.85 -36.65
CA SER A 9 19.16 9.20 -37.89
C SER A 9 17.94 8.49 -38.48
N LEU A 10 17.30 9.10 -39.48
CA LEU A 10 16.27 8.46 -40.30
C LEU A 10 16.97 7.64 -41.39
N ARG A 11 16.69 6.33 -41.47
CA ARG A 11 17.13 5.48 -42.59
C ARG A 11 16.20 5.70 -43.77
N THR A 12 16.77 5.91 -44.96
CA THR A 12 16.06 6.01 -46.24
C THR A 12 16.32 4.74 -47.06
N ASP A 13 15.42 4.40 -47.97
CA ASP A 13 15.66 3.36 -48.99
C ASP A 13 16.55 3.87 -50.13
N GLU A 14 16.86 3.00 -51.09
CA GLU A 14 17.74 3.30 -52.24
C GLU A 14 17.15 4.37 -53.19
N GLU A 15 15.87 4.72 -53.04
CA GLU A 15 15.18 5.78 -53.80
C GLU A 15 15.02 7.08 -53.00
N GLY A 16 15.55 7.13 -51.77
CA GLY A 16 15.60 8.34 -50.95
C GLY A 16 14.30 8.63 -50.18
N ASN A 17 13.37 7.68 -50.11
CA ASN A 17 12.12 7.86 -49.36
C ASN A 17 12.34 7.57 -47.86
N PRO A 18 11.67 8.30 -46.95
CA PRO A 18 11.73 8.02 -45.52
C PRO A 18 11.09 6.65 -45.23
N THR A 19 11.89 5.69 -44.76
CA THR A 19 11.34 4.40 -44.31
C THR A 19 10.89 4.52 -42.86
N GLU A 20 9.59 4.32 -42.59
CA GLU A 20 9.14 4.09 -41.22
C GLU A 20 9.87 2.85 -40.67
N ALA A 21 10.40 2.96 -39.46
CA ALA A 21 10.93 1.80 -38.74
C ALA A 21 9.78 0.82 -38.51
N LYS A 22 9.61 -0.14 -39.43
CA LYS A 22 8.76 -1.30 -39.24
C LYS A 22 9.39 -2.13 -38.12
N PHE A 23 8.97 -1.88 -36.88
CA PHE A 23 9.10 -2.88 -35.84
C PHE A 23 8.41 -4.14 -36.37
N PRO A 24 9.08 -5.30 -36.35
CA PRO A 24 8.44 -6.53 -36.78
C PRO A 24 7.19 -6.69 -35.91
N ASN A 25 6.02 -6.70 -36.55
CA ASN A 25 4.80 -7.27 -36.00
C ASN A 25 5.08 -8.76 -35.79
N SER A 26 5.81 -9.08 -34.72
CA SER A 26 5.82 -10.42 -34.17
C SER A 26 4.44 -10.60 -33.55
N SER A 27 3.62 -11.38 -34.23
CA SER A 27 2.46 -12.03 -33.65
C SER A 27 2.94 -12.90 -32.49
N LEU A 28 3.12 -12.29 -31.31
CA LEU A 28 3.27 -12.98 -30.03
C LEU A 28 1.90 -13.46 -29.56
N SER A 29 1.20 -14.19 -30.42
CA SER A 29 -0.02 -14.92 -30.07
C SER A 29 0.38 -16.21 -29.36
N SER A 30 0.67 -16.12 -28.05
CA SER A 30 0.63 -17.18 -27.01
C SER A 30 1.69 -17.06 -25.90
N VAL A 31 2.34 -15.91 -25.69
CA VAL A 31 3.14 -15.71 -24.46
C VAL A 31 2.17 -15.53 -23.30
N SER A 32 2.18 -16.45 -22.32
CA SER A 32 1.42 -16.25 -21.09
C SER A 32 1.95 -14.99 -20.41
N ARG A 33 1.16 -13.91 -20.41
CA ARG A 33 1.50 -12.69 -19.70
C ARG A 33 1.68 -13.02 -18.23
N SER A 34 2.79 -12.57 -17.65
CA SER A 34 3.02 -12.78 -16.22
C SER A 34 1.95 -12.06 -15.42
N HIS A 35 1.42 -12.74 -14.40
CA HIS A 35 0.29 -12.25 -13.62
C HIS A 35 0.71 -11.80 -12.21
N ILE A 36 0.16 -10.68 -11.77
CA ILE A 36 0.34 -10.13 -10.42
C ILE A 36 -1.03 -10.02 -9.74
N ILE A 37 -1.10 -10.37 -8.46
CA ILE A 37 -2.28 -10.15 -7.63
C ILE A 37 -1.95 -9.08 -6.60
N THR A 38 -2.82 -8.08 -6.50
CA THR A 38 -2.76 -7.05 -5.46
C THR A 38 -4.18 -6.69 -5.02
N THR A 39 -4.36 -5.66 -4.18
CA THR A 39 -5.68 -5.21 -3.72
C THR A 39 -6.00 -3.80 -4.20
N LYS A 40 -7.28 -3.44 -4.27
CA LYS A 40 -7.72 -2.11 -4.73
C LYS A 40 -7.32 -0.97 -3.80
N PHE A 41 -7.05 -1.25 -2.53
CA PHE A 41 -6.81 -0.23 -1.50
C PHE A 41 -5.35 -0.13 -1.02
N GLU A 42 -4.41 -0.69 -1.78
CA GLU A 42 -2.98 -0.57 -1.48
C GLU A 42 -2.55 0.91 -1.48
N HIS A 43 -1.36 1.17 -0.93
CA HIS A 43 -0.73 2.47 -1.08
C HIS A 43 -0.43 2.77 -2.55
N HIS A 44 -0.50 4.05 -2.95
CA HIS A 44 -0.23 4.46 -4.34
C HIS A 44 1.16 4.03 -4.84
N ALA A 45 2.13 3.85 -3.96
CA ALA A 45 3.44 3.31 -4.31
C ALA A 45 3.35 1.89 -4.91
N VAL A 46 2.41 1.06 -4.47
CA VAL A 46 2.15 -0.27 -5.05
C VAL A 46 1.23 -0.14 -6.26
N LEU A 47 0.13 0.60 -6.14
CA LEU A 47 -0.86 0.73 -7.22
C LEU A 47 -0.25 1.33 -8.49
N ASN A 48 0.57 2.38 -8.38
CA ASN A 48 1.18 3.02 -9.54
C ASN A 48 2.28 2.15 -10.17
N SER A 49 3.01 1.35 -9.37
CA SER A 49 3.93 0.35 -9.89
C SER A 49 3.18 -0.73 -10.67
N CYS A 50 2.06 -1.23 -10.16
CA CYS A 50 1.21 -2.18 -10.88
C CYS A 50 0.66 -1.59 -12.19
N LYS A 51 0.12 -0.36 -12.15
CA LYS A 51 -0.35 0.36 -13.35
C LYS A 51 0.74 0.55 -14.41
N GLN A 52 1.98 0.76 -14.00
CA GLN A 52 3.10 0.85 -14.91
C GLN A 52 3.42 -0.51 -15.54
N LEU A 53 3.45 -1.59 -14.74
CA LEU A 53 3.66 -2.96 -15.23
C LEU A 53 2.54 -3.42 -16.19
N GLU A 54 1.30 -2.97 -15.99
CA GLU A 54 0.21 -3.23 -16.94
C GLU A 54 0.52 -2.67 -18.34
N LYS A 55 1.13 -1.48 -18.42
CA LYS A 55 1.57 -0.88 -19.70
C LYS A 55 2.72 -1.64 -20.35
N GLU A 56 3.51 -2.35 -19.54
CA GLU A 56 4.62 -3.20 -19.97
C GLU A 56 4.15 -4.62 -20.35
N GLY A 57 2.84 -4.90 -20.27
CA GLY A 57 2.24 -6.15 -20.73
C GLY A 57 2.02 -7.21 -19.65
N PHE A 58 2.22 -6.87 -18.37
CA PHE A 58 1.80 -7.73 -17.26
C PHE A 58 0.28 -7.68 -17.07
N GLU A 59 -0.30 -8.78 -16.59
CA GLU A 59 -1.69 -8.77 -16.13
C GLU A 59 -1.72 -8.53 -14.62
N VAL A 60 -2.58 -7.63 -14.15
CA VAL A 60 -2.75 -7.37 -12.72
C VAL A 60 -4.21 -7.58 -12.32
N THR A 61 -4.42 -8.45 -11.32
CA THR A 61 -5.71 -8.59 -10.64
C THR A 61 -5.70 -7.71 -9.39
N TYR A 62 -6.60 -6.72 -9.34
CA TYR A 62 -6.85 -5.91 -8.15
C TYR A 62 -8.05 -6.49 -7.39
N LEU A 63 -7.78 -7.22 -6.31
CA LEU A 63 -8.79 -7.82 -5.46
C LEU A 63 -9.65 -6.77 -4.74
N ASP A 64 -10.95 -7.04 -4.70
CA ASP A 64 -11.87 -6.40 -3.78
C ASP A 64 -11.57 -6.78 -2.33
N VAL A 65 -12.04 -5.94 -1.40
CA VAL A 65 -11.90 -6.14 0.04
C VAL A 65 -13.28 -6.17 0.69
N GLY A 66 -13.37 -6.79 1.87
CA GLY A 66 -14.60 -6.76 2.66
C GLY A 66 -15.02 -5.35 3.04
N LYS A 67 -16.26 -5.18 3.52
CA LYS A 67 -16.77 -3.89 4.04
C LYS A 67 -16.01 -3.38 5.27
N ASP A 68 -15.32 -4.29 5.95
CA ASP A 68 -14.41 -4.06 7.06
C ASP A 68 -12.96 -3.80 6.59
N GLY A 69 -12.70 -3.88 5.29
CA GLY A 69 -11.36 -3.75 4.70
C GLY A 69 -10.48 -4.98 4.91
N VAL A 70 -11.03 -6.16 5.19
CA VAL A 70 -10.25 -7.40 5.30
C VAL A 70 -10.24 -8.12 3.95
N VAL A 71 -9.06 -8.50 3.47
CA VAL A 71 -8.90 -9.37 2.30
C VAL A 71 -9.24 -10.80 2.69
N ASN A 72 -10.17 -11.40 1.95
CA ASN A 72 -10.52 -12.81 2.15
C ASN A 72 -9.47 -13.72 1.48
N PRO A 73 -8.78 -14.61 2.23
CA PRO A 73 -7.80 -15.53 1.65
C PRO A 73 -8.38 -16.44 0.55
N LYS A 74 -9.69 -16.72 0.57
CA LYS A 74 -10.35 -17.51 -0.48
C LYS A 74 -10.38 -16.78 -1.82
N ASP A 75 -10.46 -15.45 -1.82
CA ASP A 75 -10.48 -14.68 -3.06
C ASP A 75 -9.07 -14.57 -3.66
N VAL A 76 -8.03 -14.54 -2.82
CA VAL A 76 -6.65 -14.78 -3.26
C VAL A 76 -6.53 -16.17 -3.90
N ALA A 77 -7.06 -17.22 -3.26
CA ALA A 77 -7.00 -18.58 -3.78
C ALA A 77 -7.64 -18.72 -5.17
N LYS A 78 -8.79 -18.06 -5.41
CA LYS A 78 -9.48 -18.05 -6.71
C LYS A 78 -8.74 -17.26 -7.77
N ALA A 79 -8.06 -16.19 -7.38
CA ALA A 79 -7.29 -15.35 -8.30
C ALA A 79 -5.94 -15.96 -8.69
N LEU A 80 -5.43 -16.93 -7.95
CA LEU A 80 -4.17 -17.61 -8.27
C LEU A 80 -4.30 -18.41 -9.58
N ARG A 81 -3.42 -18.09 -10.53
CA ARG A 81 -3.28 -18.74 -11.85
C ARG A 81 -1.87 -19.31 -12.04
N PRO A 82 -1.65 -20.32 -12.90
CA PRO A 82 -0.33 -20.92 -13.13
C PRO A 82 0.81 -19.92 -13.43
N GLU A 83 0.48 -18.83 -14.12
CA GLU A 83 1.34 -17.72 -14.54
C GLU A 83 1.48 -16.60 -13.49
N THR A 84 0.90 -16.76 -12.30
CA THR A 84 1.03 -15.77 -11.22
C THR A 84 2.44 -15.79 -10.67
N ILE A 85 3.13 -14.66 -10.76
CA ILE A 85 4.52 -14.49 -10.32
C ILE A 85 4.63 -13.73 -8.99
N LEU A 86 3.64 -12.91 -8.64
CA LEU A 86 3.67 -12.10 -7.43
C LEU A 86 2.26 -11.94 -6.85
N VAL A 87 2.18 -12.09 -5.53
CA VAL A 87 1.05 -11.60 -4.73
C VAL A 87 1.60 -10.51 -3.83
N SER A 88 1.01 -9.31 -3.87
CA SER A 88 1.38 -8.17 -3.03
C SER A 88 0.18 -7.72 -2.22
N ILE A 89 0.24 -7.83 -0.89
CA ILE A 89 -0.84 -7.40 -0.01
C ILE A 89 -0.25 -6.65 1.18
N MET A 90 -0.62 -5.39 1.39
CA MET A 90 -0.19 -4.63 2.56
C MET A 90 -0.57 -5.32 3.87
N TYR A 91 0.30 -5.24 4.88
CA TYR A 91 0.04 -5.89 6.17
C TYR A 91 -1.04 -5.14 6.97
N ALA A 92 -1.02 -3.82 6.93
CA ALA A 92 -2.07 -3.01 7.54
C ALA A 92 -2.29 -1.74 6.73
N ASN A 93 -3.56 -1.39 6.53
CA ASN A 93 -3.92 -0.23 5.74
C ASN A 93 -3.59 1.07 6.52
N ASN A 94 -2.88 1.99 5.87
CA ASN A 94 -2.43 3.26 6.47
C ASN A 94 -3.56 4.27 6.73
N GLU A 95 -4.72 4.08 6.11
CA GLU A 95 -5.86 4.99 6.21
C GLU A 95 -6.87 4.53 7.25
N ILE A 96 -7.40 3.32 7.10
CA ILE A 96 -8.45 2.74 7.97
C ILE A 96 -7.90 1.82 9.06
N GLY A 97 -6.60 1.52 9.04
CA GLY A 97 -5.94 0.75 10.08
C GLY A 97 -6.23 -0.76 10.06
N THR A 98 -7.09 -1.26 9.18
CA THR A 98 -7.43 -2.69 9.12
C THR A 98 -6.18 -3.54 8.87
N VAL A 99 -5.98 -4.56 9.72
CA VAL A 99 -4.89 -5.53 9.64
C VAL A 99 -5.29 -6.69 8.72
N GLN A 100 -4.39 -7.07 7.81
CA GLN A 100 -4.63 -8.16 6.85
C GLN A 100 -4.17 -9.51 7.39
N PRO A 101 -4.85 -10.62 7.02
CA PRO A 101 -4.52 -11.97 7.47
C PRO A 101 -3.35 -12.55 6.65
N ILE A 102 -2.18 -11.94 6.76
CA ILE A 102 -0.98 -12.25 5.96
C ILE A 102 -0.58 -13.72 6.09
N ARG A 103 -0.65 -14.29 7.29
CA ARG A 103 -0.29 -15.70 7.53
C ARG A 103 -1.24 -16.65 6.80
N GLU A 104 -2.52 -16.35 6.78
CA GLU A 104 -3.56 -17.15 6.12
C GLU A 104 -3.40 -17.07 4.60
N ILE A 105 -3.12 -15.87 4.07
CA ILE A 105 -2.79 -15.66 2.67
C ILE A 105 -1.53 -16.45 2.28
N ALA A 106 -0.47 -16.41 3.09
CA ALA A 106 0.74 -17.19 2.86
C ALA A 106 0.46 -18.70 2.83
N LYS A 107 -0.44 -19.20 3.69
CA LYS A 107 -0.88 -20.61 3.66
C LYS A 107 -1.56 -20.95 2.34
N VAL A 108 -2.46 -20.10 1.84
CA VAL A 108 -3.14 -20.27 0.55
C VAL A 108 -2.12 -20.35 -0.60
N ILE A 109 -1.18 -19.40 -0.65
CA ILE A 109 -0.11 -19.36 -1.66
C ILE A 109 0.74 -20.64 -1.57
N ARG A 110 1.09 -21.09 -0.37
CA ARG A 110 1.87 -22.33 -0.16
C ARG A 110 1.12 -23.57 -0.65
N ILE A 111 -0.18 -23.67 -0.42
CA ILE A 111 -1.01 -24.78 -0.92
C ILE A 111 -1.02 -24.78 -2.44
N PHE A 112 -1.21 -23.61 -3.06
CA PHE A 112 -1.16 -23.46 -4.52
C PHE A 112 0.18 -23.94 -5.10
N LYS A 113 1.31 -23.53 -4.51
CA LYS A 113 2.66 -23.98 -4.88
C LYS A 113 2.81 -25.50 -4.80
N LYS A 114 2.32 -26.12 -3.71
CA LYS A 114 2.39 -27.59 -3.51
C LYS A 114 1.56 -28.37 -4.52
N ASN A 115 0.46 -27.80 -4.99
CA ASN A 115 -0.42 -28.42 -5.98
C ASN A 115 0.09 -28.24 -7.44
N GLY A 116 1.35 -27.83 -7.62
CA GLY A 116 1.98 -27.66 -8.94
C GLY A 116 1.72 -26.31 -9.61
N GLY A 117 1.15 -25.34 -8.88
CA GLY A 117 1.03 -23.95 -9.32
C GLY A 117 2.38 -23.22 -9.31
N GLY A 118 2.54 -22.22 -10.19
CA GLY A 118 3.73 -21.36 -10.21
C GLY A 118 4.95 -21.96 -10.89
N LYS A 119 4.72 -22.73 -11.95
CA LYS A 119 5.77 -23.22 -12.84
C LYS A 119 6.30 -22.06 -13.68
N SER A 120 7.50 -21.58 -13.39
CA SER A 120 8.20 -20.64 -14.26
C SER A 120 8.55 -21.33 -15.59
N LEU A 121 8.02 -20.81 -16.69
CA LEU A 121 8.49 -21.14 -18.03
C LEU A 121 9.80 -20.38 -18.26
N SER A 122 10.95 -20.97 -17.95
CA SER A 122 12.21 -20.40 -18.47
C SER A 122 12.34 -20.81 -19.92
N LEU A 123 12.29 -19.83 -20.83
CA LEU A 123 12.74 -19.99 -22.21
C LEU A 123 14.27 -19.99 -22.16
N ARG A 124 14.91 -21.11 -22.48
CA ARG A 124 16.32 -21.06 -22.90
C ARG A 124 16.36 -20.48 -24.30
N THR A 125 17.27 -19.54 -24.53
CA THR A 125 17.65 -19.10 -25.86
C THR A 125 18.97 -19.77 -26.26
N ASP A 126 19.18 -20.08 -27.53
CA ASP A 126 20.52 -20.40 -28.05
C ASP A 126 21.42 -19.16 -28.04
N GLU A 127 22.66 -19.32 -28.51
CA GLU A 127 23.65 -18.24 -28.67
C GLU A 127 23.18 -17.13 -29.63
N GLU A 128 22.11 -17.38 -30.40
CA GLU A 128 21.51 -16.48 -31.39
C GLU A 128 20.21 -15.84 -30.88
N GLY A 129 19.75 -16.19 -29.67
CA GLY A 129 18.53 -15.65 -29.06
C GLY A 129 17.25 -16.46 -29.34
N ASN A 130 17.30 -17.60 -30.01
CA ASN A 130 16.13 -18.39 -30.39
C ASN A 130 15.70 -19.36 -29.27
N PRO A 131 14.40 -19.54 -28.99
CA PRO A 131 13.92 -20.44 -27.94
C PRO A 131 14.26 -21.91 -28.20
N THR A 132 15.10 -22.53 -27.35
CA THR A 132 15.59 -23.91 -27.55
C THR A 132 14.91 -24.96 -26.68
N GLU A 133 14.51 -24.66 -25.44
CA GLU A 133 13.86 -25.64 -24.56
C GLU A 133 13.11 -25.01 -23.37
N ARG A 134 11.96 -25.57 -23.01
CA ARG A 134 11.15 -25.21 -21.83
C ARG A 134 11.55 -26.11 -20.66
N LYS A 135 12.42 -25.64 -19.77
CA LYS A 135 12.75 -26.34 -18.51
C LYS A 135 12.06 -25.66 -17.32
N PHE A 136 11.47 -26.44 -16.41
CA PHE A 136 10.87 -25.91 -15.18
C PHE A 136 11.98 -25.60 -14.16
N SER A 137 12.18 -24.33 -13.84
CA SER A 137 13.11 -23.85 -12.80
C SER A 137 12.55 -24.08 -11.39
N SER A 138 13.42 -24.33 -10.41
CA SER A 138 13.13 -24.63 -9.00
C SER A 138 12.59 -23.45 -8.16
N SER A 139 12.42 -22.26 -8.74
CA SER A 139 11.74 -21.13 -8.09
C SER A 139 10.23 -21.24 -8.27
N VAL A 140 9.52 -21.77 -7.26
CA VAL A 140 8.07 -21.94 -7.31
C VAL A 140 7.39 -20.60 -7.02
N PHE A 141 6.85 -19.98 -8.08
CA PHE A 141 6.04 -18.77 -8.01
C PHE A 141 4.65 -19.06 -7.40
N PRO A 142 3.84 -18.04 -7.04
CA PRO A 142 4.19 -16.62 -6.94
C PRO A 142 5.01 -16.31 -5.69
N TYR A 143 5.84 -15.27 -5.72
CA TYR A 143 6.38 -14.69 -4.49
C TYR A 143 5.28 -13.97 -3.71
N PHE A 144 5.42 -13.91 -2.39
CA PHE A 144 4.53 -13.14 -1.53
C PHE A 144 5.23 -11.90 -0.96
N HIS A 145 4.82 -10.72 -1.42
CA HIS A 145 5.23 -9.42 -0.91
C HIS A 145 4.19 -8.87 0.08
N THR A 146 4.66 -8.25 1.15
CA THR A 146 3.81 -7.42 2.01
C THR A 146 4.41 -6.03 2.25
N ASP A 147 3.60 -4.99 2.04
CA ASP A 147 3.91 -3.65 2.53
C ASP A 147 3.61 -3.59 4.04
N ALA A 148 4.67 -3.65 4.84
CA ALA A 148 4.61 -3.62 6.28
C ALA A 148 4.94 -2.23 6.86
N CYS A 149 4.90 -1.14 6.08
CA CYS A 149 5.32 0.18 6.57
C CYS A 149 4.61 0.64 7.86
N GLN A 150 3.37 0.22 8.10
CA GLN A 150 2.59 0.58 9.29
C GLN A 150 2.65 -0.47 10.42
N ALA A 151 3.35 -1.58 10.21
CA ALA A 151 3.31 -2.75 11.10
C ALA A 151 4.35 -2.75 12.24
N PRO A 152 5.65 -2.42 12.06
CA PRO A 152 6.69 -2.79 13.02
C PRO A 152 6.52 -2.24 14.44
N GLY A 153 5.81 -1.12 14.61
CA GLY A 153 5.51 -0.58 15.94
C GLY A 153 4.41 -1.32 16.71
N TYR A 154 3.65 -2.20 16.05
CA TYR A 154 2.39 -2.73 16.60
C TYR A 154 2.18 -4.23 16.35
N LEU A 155 2.68 -4.76 15.22
CA LEU A 155 2.46 -6.13 14.78
C LEU A 155 3.77 -6.93 14.74
N ASP A 156 3.65 -8.25 14.79
CA ASP A 156 4.78 -9.13 14.60
C ASP A 156 5.25 -9.11 13.14
N ILE A 157 6.49 -8.69 12.90
CA ILE A 157 7.09 -8.61 11.56
C ILE A 157 8.02 -9.80 11.26
N ASN A 158 7.97 -10.88 12.05
CA ASN A 158 8.77 -12.07 11.79
C ASN A 158 8.35 -12.72 10.45
N VAL A 159 9.21 -12.59 9.45
CA VAL A 159 8.99 -13.03 8.07
C VAL A 159 8.74 -14.54 7.94
N GLU A 160 9.35 -15.36 8.80
CA GLU A 160 9.17 -16.82 8.78
C GLU A 160 7.79 -17.22 9.31
N ARG A 161 7.36 -16.59 10.42
CA ARG A 161 6.02 -16.80 11.00
C ARG A 161 4.92 -16.32 10.07
N LEU A 162 5.14 -15.18 9.41
CA LEU A 162 4.21 -14.63 8.42
C LEU A 162 4.21 -15.42 7.10
N GLY A 163 5.34 -16.03 6.74
CA GLY A 163 5.48 -16.81 5.51
C GLY A 163 5.61 -15.94 4.25
N VAL A 164 6.14 -14.73 4.38
CA VAL A 164 6.37 -13.80 3.26
C VAL A 164 7.74 -14.02 2.63
N ASP A 165 7.83 -13.73 1.34
CA ASP A 165 9.06 -13.81 0.55
C ASP A 165 9.75 -12.45 0.44
N LEU A 166 8.96 -11.36 0.43
CA LEU A 166 9.40 -9.97 0.38
C LEU A 166 8.63 -9.13 1.42
N MET A 167 9.28 -8.17 2.08
CA MET A 167 8.61 -7.26 3.02
C MET A 167 9.21 -5.85 2.97
N THR A 168 8.35 -4.84 2.85
CA THR A 168 8.75 -3.43 2.84
C THR A 168 8.55 -2.79 4.21
N ILE A 169 9.55 -2.05 4.71
CA ILE A 169 9.49 -1.30 5.97
C ILE A 169 10.03 0.12 5.77
N ASN A 170 9.47 1.09 6.52
CA ASN A 170 9.83 2.50 6.47
C ASN A 170 10.20 3.02 7.87
N GLY A 171 11.35 3.72 7.99
CA GLY A 171 11.83 4.25 9.28
C GLY A 171 10.96 5.34 9.89
N SER A 172 10.37 6.21 9.07
CA SER A 172 9.58 7.35 9.53
C SER A 172 8.27 6.98 10.23
N LYS A 173 7.81 5.74 10.06
CA LYS A 173 6.57 5.23 10.70
C LYS A 173 6.81 4.64 12.08
N ILE A 174 8.07 4.50 12.47
CA ILE A 174 8.50 3.94 13.75
C ILE A 174 9.41 4.91 14.51
N TYR A 175 9.24 6.21 14.26
CA TYR A 175 10.04 7.29 14.86
C TYR A 175 11.55 7.23 14.54
N GLY A 176 11.92 6.48 13.50
CA GLY A 176 13.24 6.53 12.90
C GLY A 176 13.37 7.71 11.93
N PRO A 177 14.57 7.89 11.34
CA PRO A 177 14.82 8.96 10.39
C PRO A 177 13.92 8.85 9.14
N LYS A 178 13.54 10.01 8.58
CA LYS A 178 12.88 10.08 7.29
C LYS A 178 13.89 9.82 6.16
N GLY A 179 13.41 9.35 5.00
CA GLY A 179 14.26 9.11 3.83
C GLY A 179 15.05 7.80 3.86
N ILE A 180 14.74 6.89 4.79
CA ILE A 180 15.29 5.54 4.83
C ILE A 180 14.18 4.50 5.00
N GLY A 181 14.38 3.35 4.37
CA GLY A 181 13.53 2.17 4.48
C GLY A 181 14.35 0.95 4.11
N LEU A 182 13.71 -0.22 4.17
CA LEU A 182 14.30 -1.47 3.74
C LEU A 182 13.28 -2.31 2.99
N LEU A 183 13.79 -3.12 2.07
CA LEU A 183 13.08 -4.23 1.45
C LEU A 183 13.78 -5.50 1.90
N TYR A 184 13.12 -6.28 2.76
CA TYR A 184 13.55 -7.64 3.02
C TYR A 184 13.28 -8.49 1.78
N ALA A 185 14.26 -9.29 1.37
CA ALA A 185 14.11 -10.31 0.36
C ALA A 185 14.67 -11.63 0.87
N LYS A 186 13.85 -12.68 0.81
CA LYS A 186 14.27 -14.03 1.19
C LYS A 186 15.44 -14.50 0.31
N ASN A 187 16.39 -15.20 0.94
CA ASN A 187 17.55 -15.74 0.23
C ASN A 187 17.14 -16.59 -0.99
N GLY A 188 17.83 -16.36 -2.11
CA GLY A 188 17.58 -17.05 -3.38
C GLY A 188 16.59 -16.36 -4.31
N ILE A 189 15.87 -15.34 -3.85
CA ILE A 189 15.04 -14.50 -4.74
C ILE A 189 15.97 -13.64 -5.60
N LYS A 190 15.76 -13.71 -6.91
CA LYS A 190 16.43 -12.86 -7.89
C LYS A 190 15.58 -11.63 -8.15
N LEU A 191 16.12 -10.45 -7.86
CA LEU A 191 15.51 -9.15 -8.14
C LEU A 191 16.35 -8.42 -9.19
N GLU A 192 15.68 -7.75 -10.11
CA GLU A 192 16.32 -6.85 -11.05
C GLU A 192 16.44 -5.44 -10.42
N PRO A 193 17.62 -4.79 -10.47
CA PRO A 193 17.78 -3.44 -9.94
C PRO A 193 16.99 -2.42 -10.76
N LEU A 194 16.29 -1.51 -10.09
CA LEU A 194 15.60 -0.38 -10.74
C LEU A 194 16.54 0.77 -11.08
N LEU A 195 17.65 0.88 -10.33
CA LEU A 195 18.65 1.92 -10.48
C LEU A 195 19.98 1.27 -10.85
N TYR A 196 20.69 1.86 -11.81
CA TYR A 196 21.99 1.37 -12.29
C TYR A 196 23.10 2.31 -11.83
N GLY A 197 24.23 1.75 -11.40
CA GLY A 197 25.35 2.52 -10.84
C GLY A 197 26.38 1.61 -10.15
N GLY A 198 26.91 2.06 -9.00
CA GLY A 198 27.88 1.29 -8.21
C GLY A 198 27.33 -0.03 -7.64
N GLU A 199 28.20 -0.81 -7.01
CA GLU A 199 27.90 -2.18 -6.57
C GLU A 199 27.30 -2.29 -5.15
N GLN A 200 26.84 -1.17 -4.57
CA GLN A 200 26.23 -1.13 -3.23
C GLN A 200 24.99 -2.01 -3.12
N GLU A 201 24.63 -2.39 -1.88
CA GLU A 201 23.44 -3.21 -1.57
C GLU A 201 23.35 -4.46 -2.46
N ARG A 202 24.48 -5.17 -2.61
CA ARG A 202 24.61 -6.38 -3.44
C ARG A 202 24.25 -6.14 -4.91
N LYS A 203 24.60 -4.96 -5.45
CA LYS A 203 24.28 -4.51 -6.81
C LYS A 203 22.78 -4.28 -7.08
N LEU A 204 21.94 -4.28 -6.04
CA LEU A 204 20.49 -4.08 -6.19
C LEU A 204 20.07 -2.61 -6.06
N ARG A 205 20.83 -1.82 -5.31
CA ARG A 205 20.53 -0.40 -5.07
C ARG A 205 21.86 0.38 -5.03
N PRO A 206 22.29 1.00 -6.14
CA PRO A 206 23.52 1.76 -6.20
C PRO A 206 23.46 3.06 -5.37
N GLY A 207 24.65 3.60 -5.07
CA GLY A 207 24.84 4.88 -4.38
C GLY A 207 25.28 4.70 -2.94
N THR A 208 26.18 5.57 -2.48
CA THR A 208 26.78 5.50 -1.14
C THR A 208 25.74 5.38 -0.04
N GLU A 209 25.96 4.42 0.85
CA GLU A 209 25.08 4.07 1.94
C GLU A 209 24.93 5.25 2.91
N ASN A 210 23.68 5.59 3.24
CA ASN A 210 23.39 6.59 4.25
C ASN A 210 23.55 5.98 5.65
N VAL A 211 24.80 5.75 6.05
CA VAL A 211 25.16 5.05 7.31
C VAL A 211 24.43 5.63 8.53
N PRO A 212 24.34 6.95 8.76
CA PRO A 212 23.59 7.49 9.89
C PRO A 212 22.11 7.12 9.86
N ALA A 213 21.46 7.16 8.69
CA ALA A 213 20.05 6.80 8.57
C ALA A 213 19.82 5.30 8.74
N ILE A 214 20.75 4.46 8.26
CA ILE A 214 20.71 2.99 8.45
C ILE A 214 20.80 2.65 9.94
N VAL A 215 21.75 3.26 10.67
CA VAL A 215 21.88 3.08 12.13
C VAL A 215 20.61 3.56 12.85
N GLY A 216 20.08 4.73 12.47
CA GLY A 216 18.85 5.25 13.05
C GLY A 216 17.62 4.37 12.78
N LEU A 217 17.52 3.76 11.60
CA LEU A 217 16.47 2.79 11.27
C LEU A 217 16.59 1.52 12.13
N ALA A 218 17.81 0.98 12.25
CA ALA A 218 18.07 -0.22 13.05
C ALA A 218 17.70 -0.02 14.52
N GLU A 219 18.10 1.12 15.12
CA GLU A 219 17.76 1.42 16.51
C GLU A 219 16.25 1.68 16.68
N ALA A 220 15.60 2.37 15.73
CA ALA A 220 14.16 2.56 15.77
C ALA A 220 13.40 1.22 15.70
N LEU A 221 13.84 0.27 14.88
CA LEU A 221 13.27 -1.08 14.81
C LEU A 221 13.44 -1.84 16.12
N LYS A 222 14.62 -1.76 16.73
CA LYS A 222 14.90 -2.40 18.01
C LYS A 222 13.98 -1.86 19.12
N ILE A 223 13.85 -0.54 19.24
CA ILE A 223 12.95 0.10 20.20
C ILE A 223 11.49 -0.29 19.91
N ALA A 224 11.08 -0.24 18.64
CA ALA A 224 9.73 -0.60 18.23
C ALA A 224 9.36 -2.03 18.61
N ASP A 225 10.26 -3.01 18.43
CA ASP A 225 10.00 -4.40 18.80
C ASP A 225 9.96 -4.61 20.33
N GLN A 226 10.85 -3.93 21.07
CA GLN A 226 10.89 -4.00 22.54
C GLN A 226 9.62 -3.41 23.19
N ASP A 227 9.16 -2.27 22.71
CA ASP A 227 8.00 -1.57 23.27
C ASP A 227 6.66 -2.01 22.65
N ARG A 228 6.69 -2.84 21.59
CA ARG A 228 5.53 -3.16 20.74
C ARG A 228 4.29 -3.50 21.53
N GLU A 229 4.37 -4.49 22.43
CA GLU A 229 3.22 -5.00 23.17
C GLU A 229 2.68 -3.96 24.17
N LYS A 230 3.59 -3.31 24.90
CA LYS A 230 3.25 -2.29 25.89
C LYS A 230 2.58 -1.08 25.25
N GLU A 231 3.15 -0.56 24.18
CA GLU A 231 2.58 0.58 23.47
C GLU A 231 1.29 0.22 22.74
N SER A 232 1.19 -0.98 22.17
CA SER A 232 -0.06 -1.46 21.58
C SER A 232 -1.19 -1.50 22.62
N MET A 233 -0.95 -2.06 23.81
CA MET A 233 -1.96 -2.08 24.88
C MET A 233 -2.38 -0.68 25.33
N ARG A 234 -1.43 0.25 25.45
CA ARG A 234 -1.71 1.64 25.82
C ARG A 234 -2.55 2.34 24.76
N LEU A 235 -2.16 2.21 23.50
CA LEU A 235 -2.81 2.88 22.37
C LEU A 235 -4.19 2.29 22.07
N VAL A 236 -4.39 0.98 22.18
CA VAL A 236 -5.73 0.35 22.06
C VAL A 236 -6.72 0.99 23.04
N LYS A 237 -6.33 1.15 24.32
CA LYS A 237 -7.20 1.78 25.32
C LYS A 237 -7.57 3.22 24.95
N LEU A 238 -6.61 4.00 24.46
CA LEU A 238 -6.84 5.38 24.04
C LEU A 238 -7.69 5.45 22.76
N ARG A 239 -7.41 4.58 21.79
CA ARG A 239 -8.13 4.45 20.52
C ARG A 239 -9.59 4.10 20.76
N ASP A 240 -9.85 3.06 21.55
CA ASP A 240 -11.21 2.59 21.81
C ASP A 240 -12.00 3.61 22.64
N TYR A 241 -11.33 4.28 23.59
CA TYR A 241 -11.91 5.42 24.29
C TYR A 241 -12.32 6.53 23.32
N PHE A 242 -11.44 6.91 22.41
CA PHE A 242 -11.72 7.98 21.45
C PHE A 242 -12.83 7.60 20.46
N ILE A 243 -12.78 6.38 19.91
CA ILE A 243 -13.83 5.85 19.02
C ILE A 243 -15.19 5.86 19.73
N GLY A 244 -15.25 5.38 20.97
CA GLY A 244 -16.50 5.37 21.75
C GLY A 244 -17.09 6.76 21.93
N ARG A 245 -16.25 7.76 22.24
CA ARG A 245 -16.69 9.16 22.36
C ARG A 245 -17.14 9.76 21.03
N LEU A 246 -16.40 9.55 19.95
CA LEU A 246 -16.76 10.04 18.62
C LEU A 246 -18.12 9.51 18.17
N LEU A 247 -18.35 8.20 18.29
CA LEU A 247 -19.60 7.56 17.88
C LEU A 247 -20.78 7.89 18.81
N GLY A 248 -20.52 8.10 20.11
CA GLY A 248 -21.55 8.40 21.10
C GLY A 248 -21.98 9.87 21.15
N GLU A 249 -21.06 10.81 20.93
CA GLU A 249 -21.30 12.24 21.14
C GLU A 249 -21.52 13.03 19.85
N ILE A 250 -21.04 12.53 18.71
CA ILE A 250 -21.20 13.20 17.40
C ILE A 250 -22.17 12.39 16.55
N PRO A 251 -23.41 12.88 16.32
CA PRO A 251 -24.39 12.18 15.50
C PRO A 251 -23.86 11.95 14.09
N LYS A 252 -24.34 10.88 13.44
CA LYS A 252 -23.96 10.50 12.06
C LYS A 252 -22.45 10.31 11.84
N THR A 253 -21.77 9.80 12.85
CA THR A 253 -20.37 9.36 12.76
C THR A 253 -20.33 7.86 12.54
N VAL A 254 -19.53 7.41 11.58
CA VAL A 254 -19.39 5.98 11.24
C VAL A 254 -17.91 5.62 11.23
N LEU A 255 -17.54 4.52 11.88
CA LEU A 255 -16.19 3.98 11.84
C LEU A 255 -15.94 3.29 10.48
N ASN A 256 -14.80 3.58 9.85
CA ASN A 256 -14.38 2.96 8.59
C ASN A 256 -13.31 1.89 8.86
N GLY A 257 -13.49 0.69 8.28
CA GLY A 257 -12.63 -0.47 8.51
C GLY A 257 -13.03 -1.32 9.71
N HIS A 258 -12.27 -2.37 9.99
CA HIS A 258 -12.60 -3.35 11.02
C HIS A 258 -12.50 -2.74 12.43
N SER A 259 -13.37 -3.15 13.35
CA SER A 259 -13.37 -2.64 14.73
C SER A 259 -12.27 -3.28 15.59
N ALA A 260 -12.14 -4.61 15.55
CA ALA A 260 -11.15 -5.36 16.34
C ALA A 260 -9.78 -5.53 15.64
N GLU A 261 -9.75 -6.10 14.43
CA GLU A 261 -8.53 -6.31 13.61
C GLU A 261 -8.01 -5.00 13.00
N ARG A 262 -7.53 -4.11 13.88
CA ARG A 262 -7.10 -2.75 13.56
C ARG A 262 -5.82 -2.40 14.29
N LEU A 263 -4.97 -1.61 13.65
CA LEU A 263 -3.81 -0.99 14.29
C LEU A 263 -4.21 -0.26 15.59
N PRO A 264 -3.41 -0.41 16.67
CA PRO A 264 -3.67 0.23 17.97
C PRO A 264 -3.80 1.75 17.92
N ASN A 265 -3.17 2.40 16.95
CA ASN A 265 -3.05 3.84 16.90
C ASN A 265 -3.98 4.52 15.89
N ASN A 266 -4.70 3.77 15.07
CA ASN A 266 -5.49 4.31 13.98
C ASN A 266 -6.96 4.49 14.39
N ILE A 267 -7.51 5.66 14.11
CA ILE A 267 -8.95 5.92 14.10
C ILE A 267 -9.28 6.53 12.74
N ASN A 268 -10.21 5.92 12.01
CA ASN A 268 -10.77 6.51 10.79
C ASN A 268 -12.30 6.51 10.88
N VAL A 269 -12.90 7.69 10.83
CA VAL A 269 -14.35 7.87 10.93
C VAL A 269 -14.83 8.76 9.79
N SER A 270 -16.03 8.49 9.29
CA SER A 270 -16.77 9.41 8.43
C SER A 270 -17.80 10.15 9.26
N ILE A 271 -17.71 11.48 9.31
CA ILE A 271 -18.72 12.34 9.93
C ILE A 271 -19.59 12.88 8.79
N LEU A 272 -20.80 12.34 8.64
CA LEU A 272 -21.68 12.74 7.55
C LEU A 272 -22.20 14.18 7.74
N ASP A 273 -22.61 14.79 6.63
CA ASP A 273 -23.11 16.17 6.52
C ASP A 273 -22.09 17.26 6.88
N ALA A 274 -20.82 16.88 6.99
CA ALA A 274 -19.71 17.79 7.17
C ALA A 274 -18.57 17.37 6.23
N GLU A 275 -17.90 18.36 5.65
CA GLU A 275 -16.76 18.14 4.76
C GLU A 275 -15.46 18.01 5.55
N GLY A 276 -14.70 16.94 5.27
CA GLY A 276 -13.46 16.61 5.99
C GLY A 276 -12.43 17.71 5.98
N GLU A 277 -12.19 18.36 4.84
CA GLU A 277 -11.20 19.44 4.72
C GLU A 277 -11.56 20.63 5.60
N SER A 278 -12.83 21.03 5.59
CA SER A 278 -13.35 22.07 6.47
C SER A 278 -13.15 21.70 7.96
N ILE A 279 -13.41 20.44 8.35
CA ILE A 279 -13.18 20.00 9.74
C ILE A 279 -11.70 20.10 10.11
N VAL A 280 -10.79 19.64 9.24
CA VAL A 280 -9.35 19.69 9.47
C VAL A 280 -8.87 21.14 9.64
N LEU A 281 -9.35 22.09 8.83
CA LEU A 281 -9.00 23.50 8.97
C LEU A 281 -9.43 24.09 10.32
N TYR A 282 -10.65 23.81 10.78
CA TYR A 282 -11.11 24.27 12.10
C TYR A 282 -10.38 23.58 13.26
N LEU A 283 -10.00 22.32 13.10
CA LEU A 283 -9.17 21.62 14.08
C LEU A 283 -7.76 22.20 14.13
N ASP A 284 -7.16 22.55 12.99
CA ASP A 284 -5.85 23.20 12.91
C ASP A 284 -5.87 24.59 13.58
N GLU A 285 -6.93 25.39 13.36
CA GLU A 285 -7.16 26.64 14.08
C GLU A 285 -7.24 26.43 15.60
N ALA A 286 -7.80 25.29 16.04
CA ALA A 286 -7.83 24.87 17.44
C ALA A 286 -6.53 24.17 17.91
N GLY A 287 -5.47 24.13 17.09
CA GLY A 287 -4.19 23.52 17.43
C GLY A 287 -4.17 21.99 17.42
N VAL A 288 -5.11 21.35 16.72
CA VAL A 288 -5.23 19.89 16.60
C VAL A 288 -4.85 19.44 15.18
N ALA A 289 -3.74 18.72 15.07
CA ALA A 289 -3.32 18.13 13.80
C ALA A 289 -4.01 16.77 13.55
N CYS A 290 -4.70 16.65 12.41
CA CYS A 290 -5.22 15.39 11.90
C CYS A 290 -5.17 15.36 10.36
N SER A 291 -5.73 14.32 9.74
CA SER A 291 -5.71 14.12 8.29
C SER A 291 -7.11 13.77 7.80
N THR A 292 -7.43 14.13 6.57
CA THR A 292 -8.60 13.60 5.86
C THR A 292 -8.30 12.24 5.24
N GLY A 293 -9.35 11.55 4.78
CA GLY A 293 -9.24 10.34 3.95
C GLY A 293 -8.88 10.63 2.48
N SER A 294 -9.14 11.85 1.98
CA SER A 294 -8.54 12.29 0.72
C SER A 294 -7.02 12.30 0.89
N ALA A 295 -6.31 11.52 0.08
CA ALA A 295 -4.86 11.50 0.11
C ALA A 295 -4.37 12.95 0.00
N CYS A 296 -3.58 13.40 0.97
CA CYS A 296 -2.93 14.72 0.94
C CYS A 296 -1.94 14.78 -0.22
N THR A 297 -2.45 15.03 -1.42
CA THR A 297 -1.74 15.54 -2.59
C THR A 297 -2.67 16.58 -3.19
N SER A 298 -2.25 17.84 -3.10
CA SER A 298 -2.92 19.07 -3.56
C SER A 298 -3.31 19.10 -5.06
N GLU A 299 -3.28 17.96 -5.75
CA GLU A 299 -3.44 17.85 -7.21
C GLU A 299 -4.64 17.00 -7.65
N SER A 300 -5.31 16.25 -6.76
CA SER A 300 -6.54 15.56 -7.13
C SER A 300 -7.61 15.66 -6.05
N LEU A 301 -8.76 16.25 -6.42
CA LEU A 301 -10.03 16.25 -5.69
C LEU A 301 -10.66 14.84 -5.60
N GLU A 302 -9.86 13.78 -5.77
CA GLU A 302 -10.37 12.43 -5.84
C GLU A 302 -10.69 11.88 -4.44
N PRO A 303 -11.89 11.33 -4.25
CA PRO A 303 -12.30 10.71 -2.98
C PRO A 303 -11.38 9.53 -2.65
N SER A 304 -11.23 9.24 -1.36
CA SER A 304 -10.44 8.10 -0.86
C SER A 304 -10.77 6.80 -1.61
N HIS A 305 -9.80 6.27 -2.36
CA HIS A 305 -9.97 4.97 -3.02
C HIS A 305 -10.10 3.83 -2.01
N VAL A 306 -9.58 3.99 -0.79
CA VAL A 306 -9.71 3.01 0.30
C VAL A 306 -11.14 2.95 0.81
N ILE A 307 -11.78 4.10 1.07
CA ILE A 307 -13.17 4.17 1.54
C ILE A 307 -14.13 3.63 0.47
N LEU A 308 -13.88 3.95 -0.79
CA LEU A 308 -14.66 3.39 -1.90
C LEU A 308 -14.45 1.87 -2.06
N ALA A 309 -13.23 1.37 -1.87
CA ALA A 309 -12.90 -0.05 -1.99
C ALA A 309 -13.61 -0.93 -0.93
N ILE A 310 -13.90 -0.39 0.26
CA ILE A 310 -14.74 -1.08 1.26
C ILE A 310 -16.25 -0.94 0.99
N GLY A 311 -16.63 -0.43 -0.19
CA GLY A 311 -18.01 -0.33 -0.64
C GLY A 311 -18.81 0.79 0.02
N LYS A 312 -18.16 1.80 0.60
CA LYS A 312 -18.85 2.97 1.15
C LYS A 312 -19.18 3.98 0.04
N PRO A 313 -20.34 4.65 0.08
CA PRO A 313 -20.67 5.71 -0.87
C PRO A 313 -19.70 6.89 -0.80
N HIS A 314 -19.58 7.67 -1.88
CA HIS A 314 -18.74 8.88 -1.97
C HIS A 314 -18.91 9.85 -0.80
N ALA A 315 -20.14 10.01 -0.31
CA ALA A 315 -20.41 10.91 0.80
C ALA A 315 -19.65 10.55 2.10
N TYR A 316 -19.33 9.28 2.32
CA TYR A 316 -18.50 8.85 3.43
C TYR A 316 -17.05 9.30 3.26
N ALA A 317 -16.54 9.24 2.03
CA ALA A 317 -15.17 9.67 1.71
C ALA A 317 -14.99 11.19 1.92
N HIS A 318 -16.00 11.99 1.58
CA HIS A 318 -15.96 13.45 1.80
C HIS A 318 -15.87 13.83 3.28
N GLY A 319 -16.58 13.12 4.16
CA GLY A 319 -16.54 13.35 5.61
C GLY A 319 -15.49 12.51 6.35
N ALA A 320 -14.60 11.81 5.64
CA ALA A 320 -13.65 10.89 6.24
C ALA A 320 -12.50 11.65 6.91
N MET A 321 -12.27 11.32 8.18
CA MET A 321 -11.17 11.84 8.99
C MET A 321 -10.37 10.70 9.59
N ARG A 322 -9.06 10.90 9.64
CA ARG A 322 -8.10 9.99 10.25
C ARG A 322 -7.36 10.69 11.38
N PHE A 323 -7.49 10.12 12.57
CA PHE A 323 -6.61 10.41 13.70
C PHE A 323 -5.63 9.26 13.88
N SER A 324 -4.35 9.60 14.01
CA SER A 324 -3.29 8.63 14.27
C SER A 324 -2.64 8.99 15.60
N LEU A 325 -2.82 8.15 16.60
CA LEU A 325 -2.22 8.32 17.91
C LEU A 325 -0.71 8.01 17.87
N GLY A 326 0.05 8.60 18.78
CA GLY A 326 1.48 8.40 18.89
C GLY A 326 1.96 8.15 20.32
N ARG A 327 3.27 8.01 20.48
CA ARG A 327 3.95 7.75 21.77
C ARG A 327 3.63 8.81 22.83
N SER A 328 3.44 10.06 22.40
CA SER A 328 3.17 11.18 23.30
C SER A 328 1.69 11.44 23.52
N THR A 329 0.79 10.77 22.80
CA THR A 329 -0.65 11.02 22.90
C THR A 329 -1.19 10.53 24.23
N THR A 330 -1.95 11.38 24.90
CA THR A 330 -2.56 11.14 26.21
C THR A 330 -4.08 11.19 26.15
N LYS A 331 -4.75 10.73 27.21
CA LYS A 331 -6.19 10.88 27.35
C LYS A 331 -6.63 12.36 27.36
N LYS A 332 -5.80 13.26 27.91
CA LYS A 332 -6.11 14.69 27.96
C LYS A 332 -6.18 15.31 26.57
N ASP A 333 -5.33 14.86 25.65
CA ASP A 333 -5.35 15.32 24.26
C ASP A 333 -6.67 14.90 23.58
N ILE A 334 -7.11 13.65 23.80
CA ILE A 334 -8.39 13.16 23.30
C ILE A 334 -9.56 13.93 23.91
N ASP A 335 -9.52 14.19 25.22
CA ASP A 335 -10.55 14.97 25.92
C ASP A 335 -10.63 16.41 25.39
N TYR A 336 -9.49 17.00 25.04
CA TYR A 336 -9.43 18.32 24.40
C TYR A 336 -10.07 18.30 23.01
N VAL A 337 -9.73 17.30 22.17
CA VAL A 337 -10.36 17.14 20.86
C VAL A 337 -11.87 16.98 20.99
N MET A 338 -12.35 16.17 21.94
CA MET A 338 -13.78 15.98 22.18
C MET A 338 -14.47 17.20 22.82
N LYS A 339 -13.72 18.16 23.37
CA LYS A 339 -14.26 19.44 23.81
C LYS A 339 -14.55 20.37 22.64
N VAL A 340 -13.72 20.36 21.59
CA VAL A 340 -13.82 21.31 20.46
C VAL A 340 -14.56 20.74 19.26
N LEU A 341 -14.35 19.46 18.94
CA LEU A 341 -14.84 18.85 17.71
C LEU A 341 -16.37 18.84 17.60
N PRO A 342 -17.17 18.50 18.63
CA PRO A 342 -18.62 18.48 18.49
C PRO A 342 -19.22 19.84 18.09
N ASP A 343 -18.67 20.94 18.60
CA ASP A 343 -19.16 22.28 18.29
C ASP A 343 -18.70 22.74 16.90
N ILE A 344 -17.50 22.36 16.47
CA ILE A 344 -17.05 22.53 15.07
C ILE A 344 -18.02 21.81 14.12
N ILE A 345 -18.36 20.54 14.40
CA ILE A 345 -19.28 19.77 13.55
C ILE A 345 -20.68 20.40 13.52
N LYS A 346 -21.22 20.86 14.67
CA LYS A 346 -22.51 21.56 14.70
C LYS A 346 -22.48 22.81 13.83
N LYS A 347 -21.43 23.63 13.95
CA LYS A 347 -21.25 24.85 13.15
C LYS A 347 -21.21 24.52 11.66
N LEU A 348 -20.40 23.54 11.24
CA LEU A 348 -20.30 23.14 9.84
C LEU A 348 -21.63 22.62 9.28
N ARG A 349 -22.37 21.84 10.06
CA ARG A 349 -23.70 21.34 9.66
C ARG A 349 -24.75 22.44 9.51
N MET A 350 -24.64 23.56 10.22
CA MET A 350 -25.55 24.70 10.03
C MET A 350 -25.39 25.38 8.67
N PHE A 351 -24.17 25.35 8.11
CA PHE A 351 -23.88 25.93 6.79
C PHE A 351 -23.97 24.90 5.66
N SER A 352 -24.11 23.61 5.97
CA SER A 352 -24.18 22.54 4.99
C SER A 352 -25.57 22.45 4.35
N PRO A 353 -25.70 22.50 3.01
CA PRO A 353 -26.96 22.26 2.33
C PRO A 353 -27.31 20.76 2.24
N VAL A 354 -26.41 19.87 2.68
CA VAL A 354 -26.50 18.41 2.51
C VAL A 354 -26.93 17.74 3.82
N ASN A 355 -27.96 16.89 3.76
CA ASN A 355 -28.46 16.12 4.90
C ASN A 355 -28.73 14.66 4.49
N ILE A 356 -27.78 13.78 4.80
CA ILE A 356 -27.76 12.37 4.36
C ILE A 356 -28.49 11.51 5.38
N LYS A 357 -29.37 10.62 4.90
CA LYS A 357 -29.99 9.58 5.72
C LYS A 357 -29.05 8.38 5.84
N ILE A 358 -28.87 7.87 7.07
CA ILE A 358 -28.13 6.64 7.31
C ILE A 358 -29.10 5.48 7.11
N ASN A 359 -28.84 4.64 6.12
CA ASN A 359 -29.47 3.33 6.03
C ASN A 359 -28.61 2.38 6.88
N CYS A 360 -29.11 2.02 8.06
CA CYS A 360 -28.49 1.06 8.97
C CYS A 360 -28.42 -0.34 8.35
#